data_AF-A0AAU9H5Q7-F1
#
_entry.id   AF-A0AAU9H5Q7-F1
#
_cell.length_a   1.000
_cell.length_b   1.000
_cell.length_c   1.000
_cell.angle_alpha   90.00
_cell.angle_beta   90.00
_cell.angle_gamma   90.00
#
_symmetry.space_group_name_H-M   'P 1'
#
loop_
_entity.id
_entity.type
_entity.pdbx_description
1 polymer ?
#
loop_
_entity_poly.entity_id
_entity_poly.type
_entity_poly.pdbx_seq_one_letter_code
_entity_poly.pdbx_strand_id
1 'polypeptide(L)'
;MVIYRGYRNDSFEELLKKLHTLSLTKDAEGLRYLFNEVEELPNSTTKKIEKILILSCLSSVESENLITQSDLRFVTDYLFGIESWGYYELSILGNLAQYINGETLVSLGREVLRKTDYYYEVVRNRKLVIQLSINIMIRCIESEWFTKAAFFERHIDSLVNVESDMYEKVIFSYVQGYLKFAMGDSGGKQIMQESLEIFKLLKNTRLYKNYLEHFKSIVG
;
A
#
# COMPACT_ATOMS: atom_id res chain seq x y z
N MET A 1 -8.42 -21.22 21.92
CA MET A 1 -7.71 -19.93 22.10
C MET A 1 -8.05 -19.00 20.92
N VAL A 2 -9.29 -18.49 20.85
CA VAL A 2 -9.80 -17.68 19.72
C VAL A 2 -10.00 -16.20 20.13
N ILE A 3 -10.14 -15.95 21.44
CA ILE A 3 -10.48 -14.63 22.00
C ILE A 3 -9.33 -13.60 21.85
N TYR A 4 -8.07 -14.05 21.86
CA TYR A 4 -6.92 -13.13 21.81
C TYR A 4 -6.68 -12.49 20.43
N ARG A 5 -7.06 -13.16 19.33
CA ARG A 5 -6.88 -12.62 17.97
C ARG A 5 -7.94 -11.55 17.61
N GLY A 6 -9.17 -11.71 18.11
CA GLY A 6 -10.24 -10.73 17.89
C GLY A 6 -9.94 -9.39 18.56
N TYR A 7 -9.60 -9.41 19.85
CA TYR A 7 -9.31 -8.19 20.63
C TYR A 7 -8.09 -7.41 20.09
N ARG A 8 -7.10 -8.11 19.54
CA ARG A 8 -5.90 -7.50 18.93
C ARG A 8 -6.18 -6.83 17.59
N ASN A 9 -7.12 -7.35 16.80
CA ASN A 9 -7.51 -6.72 15.54
C ASN A 9 -8.27 -5.42 15.78
N ASP A 10 -9.17 -5.40 16.76
CA ASP A 10 -9.94 -4.20 17.09
C ASP A 10 -9.03 -3.07 17.60
N SER A 11 -8.07 -3.36 18.48
CA SER A 11 -7.14 -2.33 18.96
C SER A 11 -6.21 -1.79 17.86
N PHE A 12 -5.79 -2.66 16.94
CA PHE A 12 -4.93 -2.26 15.82
C PHE A 12 -5.70 -1.44 14.77
N GLU A 13 -6.94 -1.81 14.47
CA GLU A 13 -7.81 -1.03 13.59
C GLU A 13 -8.09 0.37 14.15
N GLU A 14 -8.35 0.48 15.46
CA GLU A 14 -8.50 1.78 16.11
C GLU A 14 -7.22 2.61 16.07
N LEU A 15 -6.05 1.98 16.25
CA LEU A 15 -4.77 2.67 16.05
C LEU A 15 -4.66 3.23 14.62
N LEU A 16 -4.90 2.41 13.60
CA LEU A 16 -4.83 2.84 12.20
C LEU A 16 -5.81 3.98 11.88
N LYS A 17 -7.02 3.98 12.45
CA LYS A 17 -7.99 5.08 12.30
C LYS A 17 -7.49 6.37 12.96
N LYS A 18 -6.90 6.28 14.14
CA LYS A 18 -6.29 7.43 14.84
C LYS A 18 -5.13 7.99 14.01
N LEU A 19 -4.22 7.12 13.58
CA LEU A 19 -3.09 7.49 12.71
C LEU A 19 -3.56 8.20 11.45
N HIS A 20 -4.56 7.65 10.76
CA HIS A 20 -5.13 8.26 9.57
C HIS A 20 -5.68 9.67 9.84
N THR A 21 -6.47 9.82 10.91
CA THR A 21 -7.03 11.12 11.31
C THR A 21 -5.94 12.15 11.58
N LEU A 22 -4.95 11.78 12.40
CA LEU A 22 -3.85 12.67 12.78
C LEU A 22 -2.97 13.06 11.57
N SER A 23 -2.70 12.11 10.67
CA SER A 23 -1.96 12.40 9.43
C SER A 23 -2.74 13.33 8.50
N LEU A 24 -4.07 13.17 8.39
CA LEU A 24 -4.91 14.05 7.59
C LEU A 24 -4.96 15.47 8.15
N THR A 25 -5.02 15.63 9.48
CA THR A 25 -5.02 16.93 10.15
C THR A 25 -3.62 17.52 10.31
N LYS A 26 -2.57 16.81 9.89
CA LYS A 26 -1.16 17.16 10.07
C LYS A 26 -0.80 17.44 11.53
N ASP A 27 -1.40 16.69 12.45
CA ASP A 27 -1.21 16.85 13.89
C ASP A 27 0.02 16.07 14.39
N ALA A 28 1.19 16.72 14.30
CA ALA A 28 2.45 16.14 14.75
C ALA A 28 2.50 15.95 16.28
N GLU A 29 1.91 16.87 17.05
CA GLU A 29 1.89 16.78 18.51
C GLU A 29 1.06 15.58 18.99
N GLY A 30 -0.12 15.37 18.40
CA GLY A 30 -0.96 14.20 18.68
C GLY A 30 -0.26 12.88 18.33
N LEU A 31 0.49 12.83 17.23
CA LEU A 31 1.30 11.67 16.89
C LEU A 31 2.45 11.43 17.88
N ARG A 32 3.13 12.49 18.35
CA ARG A 32 4.18 12.39 19.38
C ARG A 32 3.63 11.95 20.73
N TYR A 33 2.45 12.45 21.11
CA TYR A 33 1.75 11.99 22.31
C TYR A 33 1.44 10.49 22.24
N LEU A 34 0.87 10.05 21.10
CA LEU A 34 0.57 8.64 20.87
C LEU A 34 1.84 7.77 20.87
N PHE A 35 2.95 8.27 20.31
CA PHE A 35 4.23 7.58 20.36
C PHE A 35 4.68 7.34 21.81
N ASN A 36 4.62 8.37 22.64
CA ASN A 36 4.99 8.28 24.06
C ASN A 36 4.08 7.32 24.82
N GLU A 37 2.75 7.34 24.57
CA GLU A 37 1.83 6.38 25.18
C GLU A 37 2.20 4.93 24.87
N VAL A 38 2.64 4.64 23.64
CA VAL A 38 3.06 3.29 23.24
C VAL A 38 4.44 2.94 23.80
N GLU A 39 5.34 3.92 23.99
CA GLU A 39 6.67 3.72 24.57
C GLU A 39 6.62 3.27 26.03
N GLU A 40 5.65 3.77 26.81
CA GLU A 40 5.43 3.39 28.22
C GLU A 40 4.88 1.96 28.39
N LEU A 41 4.43 1.31 27.31
CA LEU A 41 3.89 -0.05 27.36
C LEU A 41 5.01 -1.10 27.29
N PRO A 42 4.80 -2.32 27.85
CA PRO A 42 5.78 -3.38 27.78
C PRO A 42 6.22 -3.69 26.35
N ASN A 43 7.54 -3.71 26.13
CA ASN A 43 8.11 -3.96 24.82
C ASN A 43 7.69 -5.35 24.30
N SER A 44 7.13 -5.37 23.11
CA SER A 44 6.71 -6.57 22.40
C SER A 44 6.80 -6.32 20.89
N THR A 45 6.80 -7.40 20.11
CA THR A 45 6.79 -7.29 18.64
C THR A 45 5.67 -6.37 18.14
N THR A 46 4.47 -6.54 18.69
CA THR A 46 3.31 -5.69 18.36
C THR A 46 3.59 -4.22 18.67
N LYS A 47 4.04 -3.90 19.88
CA LYS A 47 4.28 -2.52 20.29
C LYS A 47 5.40 -1.86 19.49
N LYS A 48 6.45 -2.62 19.17
CA LYS A 48 7.51 -2.13 18.28
C LYS A 48 6.99 -1.81 16.87
N ILE A 49 6.13 -2.65 16.29
CA ILE A 49 5.50 -2.38 14.99
C ILE A 49 4.60 -1.13 15.08
N GLU A 50 3.77 -1.00 16.13
CA GLU A 50 2.91 0.17 16.32
C GLU A 50 3.73 1.47 16.38
N LYS A 51 4.86 1.47 17.09
CA LYS A 51 5.80 2.61 17.11
C LYS A 51 6.34 2.97 15.74
N ILE A 52 6.74 1.98 14.95
CA ILE A 52 7.26 2.21 13.59
C ILE A 52 6.17 2.76 12.68
N LEU A 53 4.91 2.33 12.84
CA LEU A 53 3.78 2.91 12.13
C LEU A 53 3.54 4.37 12.53
N ILE A 54 3.60 4.71 13.81
CA ILE A 54 3.52 6.10 14.28
C ILE A 54 4.65 6.95 13.68
N LEU A 55 5.90 6.44 13.68
CA LEU A 55 7.05 7.11 13.07
C LEU A 55 6.86 7.33 11.57
N SER A 56 6.20 6.40 10.86
CA SER A 56 5.87 6.59 9.43
C SER A 56 4.94 7.78 9.21
N CYS A 57 3.91 7.91 10.04
CA CYS A 57 2.98 9.03 10.02
C CYS A 57 3.68 10.35 10.35
N LEU A 58 4.51 10.38 11.41
CA LEU A 58 5.31 11.56 11.77
C LEU A 58 6.24 11.97 10.62
N SER A 59 6.92 10.99 10.02
CA SER A 59 7.85 11.25 8.92
C SER A 59 7.14 11.91 7.74
N SER A 60 5.90 11.49 7.44
CA SER A 60 5.08 12.09 6.40
C SER A 60 4.57 13.50 6.76
N VAL A 61 4.21 13.75 8.03
CA VAL A 61 3.67 15.05 8.47
C VAL A 61 4.77 16.10 8.54
N GLU A 62 5.94 15.71 9.06
CA GLU A 62 7.08 16.61 9.30
C GLU A 62 8.02 16.70 8.10
N SER A 63 7.81 15.88 7.06
CA SER A 63 8.68 15.81 5.87
C SER A 63 10.14 15.48 6.21
N GLU A 64 10.36 14.70 7.27
CA GLU A 64 11.66 14.24 7.75
C GLU A 64 11.61 12.72 7.92
N ASN A 65 12.62 11.97 7.46
CA ASN A 65 12.61 10.52 7.64
C ASN A 65 13.08 10.13 9.05
N LEU A 66 12.12 9.74 9.90
CA LEU A 66 12.37 9.29 11.27
C LEU A 66 12.53 7.77 11.39
N ILE A 67 12.31 7.02 10.31
CA ILE A 67 12.40 5.56 10.31
C ILE A 67 13.84 5.13 10.02
N THR A 68 14.39 4.30 10.90
CA THR A 68 15.75 3.77 10.73
C THR A 68 15.79 2.51 9.88
N GLN A 69 16.96 2.15 9.35
CA GLN A 69 17.15 0.88 8.64
C GLN A 69 16.95 -0.34 9.57
N SER A 70 17.26 -0.21 10.86
CA SER A 70 16.99 -1.26 11.84
C SER A 70 15.49 -1.49 12.07
N ASP A 71 14.67 -0.43 11.98
CA ASP A 71 13.22 -0.53 12.08
C ASP A 71 12.64 -1.25 10.88
N LEU A 72 13.06 -0.85 9.67
CA LEU A 72 12.66 -1.50 8.43
C LEU A 72 13.05 -2.98 8.43
N ARG A 73 14.30 -3.30 8.79
CA ARG A 73 14.75 -4.68 8.88
C ARG A 73 13.93 -5.50 9.87
N PHE A 74 13.65 -4.94 11.04
CA PHE A 74 12.80 -5.61 12.03
C PHE A 74 11.41 -5.93 11.48
N VAL A 75 10.78 -4.98 10.78
CA VAL A 75 9.46 -5.19 10.17
C VAL A 75 9.53 -6.21 9.04
N THR A 76 10.53 -6.14 8.15
CA THR A 76 10.65 -7.06 7.03
C THR A 76 10.92 -8.48 7.51
N ASP A 77 11.79 -8.65 8.52
CA ASP A 77 12.08 -9.96 9.13
C ASP A 77 10.82 -10.55 9.78
N TYR A 78 10.02 -9.72 10.47
CA TYR A 78 8.71 -10.13 11.00
C TYR A 78 7.80 -10.62 9.86
N LEU A 79 7.62 -9.81 8.81
CA LEU A 79 6.70 -10.10 7.71
C LEU A 79 7.08 -11.38 6.94
N PHE A 80 8.37 -11.60 6.68
CA PHE A 80 8.83 -12.85 6.06
C PHE A 80 8.66 -14.08 6.97
N GLY A 81 8.67 -13.89 8.30
CA GLY A 81 8.43 -14.96 9.26
C GLY A 81 6.96 -15.38 9.40
N ILE A 82 6.02 -14.58 8.88
CA ILE A 82 4.59 -14.92 8.95
C ILE A 82 4.21 -15.83 7.80
N GLU A 83 3.69 -17.01 8.16
CA GLU A 83 3.24 -17.99 7.19
C GLU A 83 2.08 -17.47 6.35
N SER A 84 0.99 -17.02 6.99
CA SER A 84 -0.23 -16.54 6.31
C SER A 84 -0.57 -15.14 6.77
N TRP A 85 -0.58 -14.20 5.84
CA TRP A 85 -0.83 -12.80 6.14
C TRP A 85 -2.33 -12.56 6.27
N GLY A 86 -2.72 -11.78 7.28
CA GLY A 86 -4.07 -11.27 7.43
C GLY A 86 -4.11 -9.78 7.16
N TYR A 87 -5.21 -9.15 7.59
CA TYR A 87 -5.32 -7.71 7.56
C TYR A 87 -4.17 -7.00 8.29
N TYR A 88 -3.73 -7.53 9.44
CA TYR A 88 -2.66 -6.96 10.24
C TYR A 88 -1.37 -6.80 9.42
N GLU A 89 -0.87 -7.88 8.83
CA GLU A 89 0.35 -7.86 8.01
C GLU A 89 0.19 -7.02 6.73
N LEU A 90 -0.95 -7.13 6.04
CA LEU A 90 -1.22 -6.34 4.84
C LEU A 90 -1.23 -4.84 5.14
N SER A 91 -1.83 -4.42 6.26
CA SER A 91 -1.83 -3.03 6.69
C SER A 91 -0.44 -2.54 7.08
N ILE A 92 0.39 -3.36 7.73
CA ILE A 92 1.78 -3.00 8.03
C ILE A 92 2.55 -2.72 6.75
N LEU A 93 2.50 -3.65 5.79
CA LEU A 93 3.17 -3.48 4.51
C LEU A 93 2.67 -2.23 3.78
N GLY A 94 1.36 -1.99 3.76
CA GLY A 94 0.78 -0.84 3.08
C GLY A 94 1.23 0.51 3.63
N ASN A 95 1.31 0.64 4.95
CA ASN A 95 1.73 1.88 5.58
C ASN A 95 3.26 2.11 5.47
N LEU A 96 4.04 1.04 5.36
CA LEU A 96 5.51 1.13 5.33
C LEU A 96 6.13 0.97 3.94
N ALA A 97 5.33 0.65 2.92
CA ALA A 97 5.81 0.34 1.57
C ALA A 97 6.74 1.41 0.99
N GLN A 98 6.45 2.69 1.22
CA GLN A 98 7.27 3.79 0.68
C GLN A 98 8.67 3.89 1.29
N TYR A 99 8.88 3.32 2.48
CA TYR A 99 10.17 3.33 3.18
C TYR A 99 11.00 2.07 2.89
N ILE A 100 10.37 0.99 2.42
CA ILE A 100 11.04 -0.28 2.13
C ILE A 100 11.77 -0.18 0.78
N ASN A 101 13.00 -0.70 0.72
CA ASN A 101 13.76 -0.74 -0.54
C ASN A 101 13.03 -1.57 -1.61
N GLY A 102 13.18 -1.20 -2.87
CA GLY A 102 12.38 -1.76 -3.98
C GLY A 102 12.48 -3.28 -4.11
N GLU A 103 13.68 -3.87 -3.97
CA GLU A 103 13.87 -5.32 -4.08
C GLU A 103 13.17 -6.10 -2.97
N THR A 104 13.26 -5.60 -1.73
CA THR A 104 12.59 -6.22 -0.58
C THR A 104 11.08 -6.07 -0.71
N LEU A 105 10.61 -4.90 -1.15
CA LEU A 105 9.19 -4.64 -1.37
C LEU A 105 8.60 -5.58 -2.43
N VAL A 106 9.30 -5.81 -3.54
CA VAL A 106 8.89 -6.79 -4.56
C VAL A 106 8.82 -8.21 -3.96
N SER A 107 9.81 -8.58 -3.16
CA SER A 107 9.85 -9.91 -2.54
C SER A 107 8.68 -10.14 -1.58
N LEU A 108 8.36 -9.14 -0.75
CA LEU A 108 7.17 -9.16 0.11
C LEU A 108 5.87 -9.21 -0.70
N GLY A 109 5.77 -8.43 -1.77
CA GLY A 109 4.62 -8.45 -2.67
C GLY A 109 4.38 -9.83 -3.33
N ARG A 110 5.46 -10.55 -3.65
CA ARG A 110 5.37 -11.92 -4.17
C ARG A 110 4.85 -12.91 -3.12
N GLU A 111 5.30 -12.79 -1.86
CA GLU A 111 4.76 -13.62 -0.78
C GLU A 111 3.27 -13.35 -0.55
N VAL A 112 2.84 -12.09 -0.63
CA VAL A 112 1.41 -11.74 -0.59
C VAL A 112 0.65 -12.44 -1.73
N LEU A 113 1.16 -12.40 -2.95
CA LEU A 113 0.48 -12.99 -4.11
C LEU A 113 0.51 -14.53 -4.15
N ARG A 114 1.41 -15.18 -3.42
CA ARG A 114 1.49 -16.66 -3.33
C ARG A 114 0.29 -17.28 -2.64
N LYS A 115 -0.47 -16.50 -1.86
CA LYS A 115 -1.61 -16.97 -1.05
C LYS A 115 -2.96 -16.38 -1.49
N THR A 116 -3.09 -16.08 -2.78
CA THR A 116 -4.26 -15.41 -3.38
C THR A 116 -5.59 -16.09 -3.10
N ASP A 117 -5.64 -17.43 -3.07
CA ASP A 117 -6.86 -18.21 -2.77
C ASP A 117 -7.47 -17.85 -1.41
N TYR A 118 -6.65 -17.56 -0.41
CA TYR A 118 -7.10 -17.18 0.94
C TYR A 118 -7.72 -15.77 0.99
N TYR A 119 -7.31 -14.86 0.10
CA TYR A 119 -7.80 -13.48 0.09
C TYR A 119 -9.10 -13.31 -0.70
N TYR A 120 -9.40 -14.21 -1.64
CA TYR A 120 -10.65 -14.16 -2.41
C TYR A 120 -11.89 -14.17 -1.53
N GLU A 121 -11.86 -14.94 -0.45
CA GLU A 121 -12.99 -15.12 0.47
C GLU A 121 -13.27 -13.87 1.31
N VAL A 122 -12.26 -13.02 1.55
CA VAL A 122 -12.38 -11.82 2.39
C VAL A 122 -12.19 -10.58 1.53
N VAL A 123 -13.30 -9.99 1.08
CA VAL A 123 -13.33 -8.80 0.19
C VAL A 123 -12.39 -7.68 0.67
N ARG A 124 -12.34 -7.41 1.97
CA ARG A 124 -11.43 -6.39 2.55
C ARG A 124 -9.96 -6.69 2.25
N ASN A 125 -9.54 -7.94 2.46
CA ASN A 125 -8.16 -8.34 2.24
C ASN A 125 -7.84 -8.38 0.74
N ARG A 126 -8.76 -8.87 -0.11
CA ARG A 126 -8.60 -8.83 -1.57
C ARG A 126 -8.30 -7.42 -2.07
N LYS A 127 -9.09 -6.43 -1.62
CA LYS A 127 -8.90 -5.02 -2.01
C LYS A 127 -7.56 -4.47 -1.57
N LEU A 128 -7.12 -4.79 -0.35
CA LEU A 128 -5.78 -4.40 0.12
C LEU A 128 -4.67 -5.05 -0.72
N VAL A 129 -4.79 -6.33 -1.05
CA VAL A 129 -3.81 -7.02 -1.90
C VAL A 129 -3.73 -6.39 -3.29
N ILE A 130 -4.87 -6.04 -3.90
CA ILE A 130 -4.90 -5.34 -5.18
C ILE A 130 -4.18 -3.99 -5.07
N GLN A 131 -4.52 -3.16 -4.07
CA GLN A 131 -3.91 -1.84 -3.88
C GLN A 131 -2.41 -1.93 -3.65
N LEU A 132 -1.96 -2.85 -2.79
CA LEU A 132 -0.54 -3.12 -2.54
C LEU A 132 0.17 -3.53 -3.82
N SER A 133 -0.39 -4.48 -4.56
CA SER A 133 0.19 -4.99 -5.80
C SER A 133 0.31 -3.90 -6.86
N ILE A 134 -0.69 -3.03 -6.98
CA ILE A 134 -0.66 -1.86 -7.88
C ILE A 134 0.46 -0.90 -7.48
N ASN A 135 0.59 -0.57 -6.19
CA ASN A 135 1.66 0.32 -5.71
C ASN A 135 3.04 -0.27 -6.01
N ILE A 136 3.23 -1.57 -5.80
CA ILE A 136 4.49 -2.25 -6.11
C ILE A 136 4.75 -2.27 -7.62
N MET A 137 3.71 -2.49 -8.44
CA MET A 137 3.80 -2.43 -9.89
C MET A 137 4.26 -1.04 -10.36
N ILE A 138 3.68 0.05 -9.84
CA ILE A 138 4.11 1.43 -10.13
C ILE A 138 5.60 1.61 -9.79
N ARG A 139 6.04 1.21 -8.59
CA ARG A 139 7.46 1.30 -8.19
C ARG A 139 8.39 0.51 -9.11
N CYS A 140 7.93 -0.64 -9.62
CA CYS A 140 8.68 -1.41 -10.61
C CYS A 140 8.78 -0.68 -11.95
N ILE A 141 7.72 -0.01 -12.40
CA ILE A 141 7.72 0.77 -13.65
C ILE A 141 8.67 1.97 -13.52
N GLU A 142 8.59 2.72 -12.42
CA GLU A 142 9.49 3.85 -12.11
C GLU A 142 10.97 3.43 -12.08
N SER A 143 11.25 2.19 -11.70
CA SER A 143 12.60 1.61 -11.64
C SER A 143 13.01 0.89 -12.93
N GLU A 144 12.21 0.97 -13.99
CA GLU A 144 12.39 0.24 -15.27
C GLU A 144 12.48 -1.29 -15.12
N TRP A 145 11.96 -1.85 -14.02
CA TRP A 145 11.92 -3.28 -13.77
C TRP A 145 10.71 -3.95 -14.44
N PHE A 146 10.59 -3.79 -15.76
CA PHE A 146 9.39 -4.17 -16.52
C PHE A 146 9.00 -5.64 -16.37
N THR A 147 9.96 -6.54 -16.24
CA THR A 147 9.68 -7.98 -15.99
C THR A 147 8.99 -8.20 -14.63
N LYS A 148 9.38 -7.44 -13.60
CA LYS A 148 8.73 -7.48 -12.28
C LYS A 148 7.35 -6.82 -12.34
N ALA A 149 7.22 -5.69 -13.03
CA ALA A 149 5.93 -5.02 -13.23
C ALA A 149 4.91 -5.95 -13.93
N ALA A 150 5.30 -6.60 -15.03
CA ALA A 150 4.46 -7.57 -15.75
C ALA A 150 4.11 -8.82 -14.92
N PHE A 151 4.95 -9.20 -13.94
CA PHE A 151 4.58 -10.23 -12.97
C PHE A 151 3.38 -9.78 -12.12
N PHE A 152 3.43 -8.58 -11.54
CA PHE A 152 2.33 -8.06 -10.73
C PHE A 152 1.07 -7.83 -11.56
N GLU A 153 1.20 -7.29 -12.78
CA GLU A 153 0.08 -7.08 -13.71
C GLU A 153 -0.76 -8.35 -13.89
N ARG A 154 -0.13 -9.48 -14.24
CA ARG A 154 -0.84 -10.75 -14.45
C ARG A 154 -1.58 -11.25 -13.21
N HIS A 155 -1.04 -11.02 -12.01
CA HIS A 155 -1.68 -11.46 -10.77
C HIS A 155 -2.83 -10.53 -10.38
N ILE A 156 -2.67 -9.21 -10.56
CA ILE A 156 -3.74 -8.25 -10.32
C ILE A 156 -4.92 -8.54 -11.26
N ASP A 157 -4.66 -8.83 -12.53
CA ASP A 157 -5.71 -9.16 -13.52
C ASP A 157 -6.59 -10.32 -13.03
N SER A 158 -5.97 -11.37 -12.47
CA SER A 158 -6.72 -12.48 -11.87
C SER A 158 -7.60 -12.02 -10.70
N LEU A 159 -7.09 -11.14 -9.83
CA LEU A 159 -7.77 -10.68 -8.61
C LEU A 159 -8.91 -9.69 -8.88
N VAL A 160 -8.82 -8.91 -9.96
CA VAL A 160 -9.79 -7.90 -10.36
C VAL A 160 -10.86 -8.53 -11.29
N ASN A 161 -11.39 -9.69 -10.88
CA ASN A 161 -12.31 -10.49 -11.69
C ASN A 161 -13.80 -10.25 -11.39
N VAL A 162 -14.14 -9.51 -10.32
CA VAL A 162 -15.54 -9.25 -9.94
C VAL A 162 -16.07 -8.02 -10.66
N GLU A 163 -17.28 -8.08 -11.19
CA GLU A 163 -17.93 -6.95 -11.89
C GLU A 163 -18.00 -5.69 -11.01
N SER A 164 -18.24 -5.85 -9.71
CA SER A 164 -18.35 -4.76 -8.73
C SER A 164 -17.04 -4.00 -8.45
N ASP A 165 -15.88 -4.52 -8.85
CA ASP A 165 -14.56 -3.94 -8.56
C ASP A 165 -14.22 -2.79 -9.54
N MET A 166 -15.21 -1.98 -9.90
CA MET A 166 -15.09 -0.89 -10.88
C MET A 166 -14.03 0.14 -10.48
N TYR A 167 -13.90 0.41 -9.18
CA TYR A 167 -12.90 1.35 -8.66
C TYR A 167 -11.47 0.84 -8.92
N GLU A 168 -11.21 -0.40 -8.53
CA GLU A 168 -9.92 -1.07 -8.71
C GLU A 168 -9.57 -1.25 -10.19
N LYS A 169 -10.56 -1.56 -11.04
CA LYS A 169 -10.39 -1.71 -12.50
C LYS A 169 -9.88 -0.45 -13.18
N VAL A 170 -10.45 0.71 -12.86
CA VAL A 170 -10.04 1.97 -13.52
C VAL A 170 -8.63 2.36 -13.11
N ILE A 171 -8.28 2.16 -11.83
CA ILE A 171 -6.90 2.39 -11.36
C ILE A 171 -5.93 1.42 -12.03
N PHE A 172 -6.27 0.14 -12.07
CA PHE A 172 -5.42 -0.86 -12.70
C PHE A 172 -5.22 -0.58 -14.20
N SER A 173 -6.30 -0.25 -14.92
CA SER A 173 -6.25 0.17 -16.33
C SER A 173 -5.28 1.32 -16.57
N TYR A 174 -5.32 2.35 -15.72
CA TYR A 174 -4.34 3.45 -15.82
C TYR A 174 -2.90 2.93 -15.71
N VAL A 175 -2.63 2.07 -14.73
CA VAL A 175 -1.26 1.55 -14.48
C VAL A 175 -0.81 0.58 -15.58
N GLN A 176 -1.72 -0.17 -16.20
CA GLN A 176 -1.43 -0.95 -17.42
C GLN A 176 -1.05 -0.03 -18.58
N GLY A 177 -1.78 1.07 -18.76
CA GLY A 177 -1.44 2.12 -19.71
C GLY A 177 -0.05 2.72 -19.44
N TYR A 178 0.27 2.96 -18.16
CA TYR A 178 1.58 3.46 -17.75
C TYR A 178 2.71 2.48 -18.07
N LEU A 179 2.54 1.19 -17.76
CA LEU A 179 3.52 0.16 -18.10
C LEU A 179 3.78 0.11 -19.61
N LYS A 180 2.72 0.09 -20.42
CA LYS A 180 2.83 0.10 -21.89
C LYS A 180 3.58 1.34 -22.38
N PHE A 181 3.20 2.52 -21.89
CA PHE A 181 3.86 3.76 -22.26
C PHE A 181 5.35 3.77 -21.88
N ALA A 182 5.70 3.32 -20.67
CA ALA A 182 7.07 3.23 -20.21
C ALA A 182 7.92 2.21 -21.02
N MET A 183 7.29 1.20 -21.60
CA MET A 183 7.92 0.25 -22.53
C MET A 183 8.00 0.76 -23.99
N GLY A 184 7.54 1.99 -24.26
CA GLY A 184 7.59 2.62 -25.59
C GLY A 184 6.37 2.34 -26.48
N ASP A 185 5.30 1.72 -25.95
CA ASP A 185 4.05 1.53 -26.68
C ASP A 185 3.18 2.80 -26.62
N SER A 186 2.94 3.41 -27.78
CA SER A 186 2.16 4.64 -27.92
C SER A 186 0.69 4.48 -27.51
N GLY A 187 0.15 3.26 -27.54
CA GLY A 187 -1.20 2.95 -27.06
C GLY A 187 -1.37 3.13 -25.55
N GLY A 188 -0.28 3.04 -24.78
CA GLY A 188 -0.30 3.22 -23.32
C GLY A 188 -0.79 4.61 -22.90
N LYS A 189 -0.41 5.65 -23.65
CA LYS A 189 -0.85 7.04 -23.38
C LYS A 189 -2.37 7.19 -23.48
N GLN A 190 -2.97 6.58 -24.50
CA GLN A 190 -4.42 6.64 -24.69
C GLN A 190 -5.16 5.95 -23.53
N ILE A 191 -4.71 4.77 -23.10
CA ILE A 191 -5.32 4.04 -21.97
C ILE A 191 -5.28 4.86 -20.67
N MET A 192 -4.15 5.53 -20.41
CA MET A 192 -4.04 6.43 -19.25
C MET A 192 -5.04 7.60 -19.35
N GLN A 193 -5.21 8.21 -20.52
CA GLN A 193 -6.15 9.31 -20.74
C GLN A 193 -7.61 8.87 -20.58
N GLU A 194 -7.98 7.71 -21.12
CA GLU A 194 -9.32 7.12 -20.96
C GLU A 194 -9.63 6.87 -19.47
N SER A 195 -8.67 6.35 -18.73
CA SER A 195 -8.81 6.11 -17.28
C SER A 195 -9.00 7.42 -16.50
N LEU A 196 -8.29 8.49 -16.88
CA LEU A 196 -8.47 9.83 -16.30
C LEU A 196 -9.86 10.41 -16.57
N GLU A 197 -10.38 10.25 -17.79
CA GLU A 197 -11.74 10.70 -18.13
C GLU A 197 -12.79 9.95 -17.32
N ILE A 198 -12.61 8.66 -17.05
CA ILE A 198 -13.51 7.90 -16.17
C ILE A 198 -13.51 8.50 -14.75
N PHE A 199 -12.34 8.79 -14.15
CA PHE A 199 -12.29 9.43 -12.83
C PHE A 199 -13.03 10.76 -12.79
N LYS A 200 -12.90 11.56 -13.86
CA LYS A 200 -13.56 12.86 -14.01
C LYS A 200 -15.08 12.71 -14.14
N LEU A 201 -15.57 11.78 -14.96
CA LEU A 201 -16.99 11.50 -15.14
C LEU A 201 -17.66 11.03 -13.85
N LEU A 202 -16.95 10.21 -13.07
CA LEU A 202 -17.40 9.74 -11.75
C LEU A 202 -17.28 10.81 -10.65
N LYS A 203 -16.86 12.03 -10.98
CA LYS A 203 -16.60 13.14 -10.04
C LYS A 203 -15.64 12.74 -8.90
N ASN A 204 -14.72 11.82 -9.16
CA ASN A 204 -13.71 11.41 -8.20
C ASN A 204 -12.52 12.38 -8.22
N THR A 205 -12.76 13.61 -7.75
CA THR A 205 -11.85 14.75 -7.88
C THR A 205 -10.45 14.47 -7.33
N ARG A 206 -10.36 13.72 -6.21
CA ARG A 206 -9.08 13.39 -5.58
C ARG A 206 -8.23 12.47 -6.45
N LEU A 207 -8.80 11.36 -6.92
CA LEU A 207 -8.07 10.44 -7.79
C LEU A 207 -7.71 11.10 -9.11
N TYR A 208 -8.66 11.80 -9.72
CA TYR A 208 -8.41 12.51 -10.96
C TYR A 208 -7.22 13.46 -10.84
N LYS A 209 -7.18 14.28 -9.78
CA LYS A 209 -6.06 15.20 -9.54
C LYS A 209 -4.73 14.46 -9.39
N ASN A 210 -4.66 13.45 -8.53
CA ASN A 210 -3.42 12.72 -8.25
C ASN A 210 -2.87 12.03 -9.51
N TYR A 211 -3.72 11.33 -10.26
CA TYR A 211 -3.31 10.60 -11.47
C TYR A 211 -3.04 11.54 -12.66
N LEU A 212 -3.69 12.71 -12.70
CA LEU A 212 -3.39 13.74 -13.70
C LEU A 212 -2.02 14.38 -13.44
N GLU A 213 -1.68 14.66 -12.18
CA GLU A 213 -0.37 15.18 -11.80
C GLU A 213 0.73 14.17 -12.19
N HIS A 214 0.55 12.90 -11.86
CA HIS A 214 1.44 11.82 -12.30
C HIS A 214 1.52 11.72 -13.84
N PHE A 215 0.39 11.76 -14.55
CA PHE A 215 0.39 11.69 -16.01
C PHE A 215 1.20 12.84 -16.65
N LYS A 216 1.05 14.05 -16.14
CA LYS A 216 1.79 15.23 -16.62
C LYS A 216 3.28 15.10 -16.35
N SER A 217 3.69 14.54 -15.20
CA SER A 217 5.10 14.40 -14.86
C SER A 217 5.83 13.38 -15.74
N ILE A 218 5.12 12.40 -16.32
CA ILE A 218 5.71 11.37 -17.18
C ILE A 218 5.62 11.67 -18.68
N VAL A 219 4.56 12.35 -19.13
CA VAL A 219 4.30 12.54 -20.58
C VAL A 219 4.90 13.83 -21.14
N GLY A 220 5.12 14.86 -20.31
CA GLY A 220 5.52 16.20 -20.75
C GLY A 220 4.34 17.04 -21.24
#